data_AF-A0A1G3T162-F1
#
_entry.id   AF-A0A1G3T162-F1
#
_cell.length_a   1.000
_cell.length_b   1.000
_cell.length_c   1.000
_cell.angle_alpha   90.00
_cell.angle_beta   90.00
_cell.angle_gamma   90.00
#
_symmetry.space_group_name_H-M   'P 1'
#
loop_
_entity.id
_entity.type
_entity.pdbx_description
1 polymer ?
#
loop_
_entity_poly.entity_id
_entity_poly.type
_entity_poly.pdbx_seq_one_letter_code
_entity_poly.pdbx_strand_id
1 'polypeptide(L)'
;MREKVLFSIIIGINFLILLLQIQGLSIGYHEAQILYGDFSPLQFLISSSLHFFGQNDYALRVPMIVLHLFSVVLLYAISKHYVSRDSDRLWIALIYVLLPGVTSAALVVDNAGLVIVSLFLFGYLHLNYGRYALGLLPFLIAIDPAFAYLFFAIALYGVYRKEYFYAISGTVALVVSLSFYGIHIGGSPESRFLDALGVYTAIFSPIVFLYLFYVLYRRMIAKEWDLIWMIAMSAFMISLLLSFRQKVEVQTFAPFLLLALPLAAQTFFHTYRIRLREFRGRYRILFYSA
;
A
#
# COMPACT_ATOMS: atom_id res chain seq x y z
N MET A 1 -15.30 22.03 7.48
CA MET A 1 -14.40 22.28 8.63
C MET A 1 -14.43 21.11 9.60
N ARG A 2 -15.61 20.64 10.00
CA ARG A 2 -15.78 19.46 10.86
C ARG A 2 -15.00 18.22 10.41
N GLU A 3 -15.02 17.91 9.11
CA GLU A 3 -14.38 16.72 8.57
C GLU A 3 -12.85 16.78 8.64
N LYS A 4 -12.26 17.97 8.46
CA LYS A 4 -10.82 18.19 8.64
C LYS A 4 -10.41 18.02 10.10
N VAL A 5 -11.23 18.52 11.04
CA VAL A 5 -11.01 18.34 12.49
C VAL A 5 -11.08 16.85 12.86
N LEU A 6 -12.09 16.13 12.36
CA LEU A 6 -12.20 14.69 12.57
C LEU A 6 -10.99 13.92 12.01
N PHE A 7 -10.51 14.30 10.82
CA PHE A 7 -9.30 13.72 10.25
C PHE A 7 -8.07 13.94 11.14
N SER A 8 -7.87 15.17 11.63
CA SER A 8 -6.78 15.49 12.56
C SER A 8 -6.90 14.70 13.87
N ILE A 9 -8.11 14.49 14.37
CA ILE A 9 -8.36 13.66 15.57
C ILE A 9 -7.99 12.20 15.30
N ILE A 10 -8.39 11.62 14.15
CA ILE A 10 -8.05 10.25 13.78
C ILE A 10 -6.51 10.07 13.73
N ILE A 11 -5.82 10.98 13.04
CA ILE A 11 -4.35 10.96 12.97
C ILE A 11 -3.71 11.13 14.35
N GLY A 12 -4.20 12.08 15.16
CA GLY A 12 -3.66 12.35 16.49
C GLY A 12 -3.82 11.17 17.44
N ILE A 13 -5.01 10.56 17.48
CA ILE A 13 -5.27 9.35 18.27
C ILE A 13 -4.39 8.21 17.77
N ASN A 14 -4.31 7.99 16.46
CA ASN A 14 -3.47 6.93 15.91
C ASN A 14 -1.99 7.11 16.25
N PHE A 15 -1.48 8.33 16.13
CA PHE A 15 -0.11 8.67 16.54
C PHE A 15 0.14 8.34 18.01
N LEU A 16 -0.76 8.74 18.91
CA LEU A 16 -0.64 8.44 20.34
C LEU A 16 -0.67 6.93 20.61
N ILE A 17 -1.56 6.18 19.95
CA ILE A 17 -1.61 4.72 20.08
C ILE A 17 -0.29 4.09 19.63
N LEU A 18 0.26 4.52 18.49
CA LEU A 18 1.52 4.01 17.98
C LEU A 18 2.68 4.30 18.94
N LEU A 19 2.75 5.51 19.51
CA LEU A 19 3.76 5.86 20.51
C LEU A 19 3.67 5.01 21.77
N LEU A 20 2.46 4.70 22.23
CA LEU A 20 2.26 3.84 23.40
C LEU A 20 2.70 2.40 23.13
N GLN A 21 2.53 1.90 21.90
CA GLN A 21 2.91 0.53 21.52
C GLN A 21 4.43 0.31 21.43
N ILE A 22 5.23 1.37 21.30
CA ILE A 22 6.70 1.26 21.24
C ILE A 22 7.27 0.54 22.48
N GLN A 23 6.72 0.80 23.67
CA GLN A 23 7.26 0.27 24.94
C GLN A 23 7.27 -1.26 25.02
N GLY A 24 6.46 -1.94 24.20
CA GLY A 24 6.40 -3.40 24.17
C GLY A 24 7.31 -4.06 23.12
N LEU A 25 8.08 -3.29 22.35
CA LEU A 25 8.78 -3.78 21.16
C LEU A 25 10.30 -3.66 21.31
N SER A 26 10.96 -4.80 21.47
CA SER A 26 12.43 -4.89 21.33
C SER A 26 12.84 -4.94 19.86
N ILE A 27 14.11 -4.61 19.58
CA ILE A 27 14.67 -4.70 18.23
C ILE A 27 14.79 -6.16 17.78
N GLY A 28 14.15 -6.49 16.66
CA GLY A 28 14.24 -7.80 16.03
C GLY A 28 15.52 -7.99 15.21
N TYR A 29 15.83 -9.25 14.87
CA TYR A 29 16.98 -9.59 14.03
C TYR A 29 16.93 -8.89 12.66
N HIS A 30 15.78 -8.90 11.99
CA HIS A 30 15.57 -8.23 10.69
C HIS A 30 15.78 -6.72 10.77
N GLU A 31 15.27 -6.08 11.82
CA GLU A 31 15.43 -4.64 12.07
C GLU A 31 16.90 -4.29 12.29
N ALA A 32 17.63 -5.14 13.01
CA ALA A 32 19.07 -4.99 13.22
C ALA A 32 19.86 -5.15 11.91
N GLN A 33 19.46 -6.05 11.02
CA GLN A 33 20.08 -6.17 9.70
C GLN A 33 19.89 -4.92 8.84
N ILE A 34 18.71 -4.29 8.90
CA ILE A 34 18.47 -3.00 8.21
C ILE A 34 19.33 -1.89 8.83
N LEU A 35 19.43 -1.85 10.16
CA LEU A 35 20.14 -0.80 10.86
C LEU A 35 21.67 -0.89 10.70
N TYR A 36 22.23 -2.09 10.84
CA TYR A 36 23.69 -2.33 10.87
C TYR A 36 24.26 -2.94 9.58
N GLY A 37 23.40 -3.27 8.62
CA GLY A 37 23.81 -3.83 7.33
C GLY A 37 24.17 -2.78 6.29
N ASP A 38 23.93 -3.15 5.03
CA ASP A 38 24.28 -2.33 3.87
C ASP A 38 23.44 -1.05 3.78
N PHE A 39 24.01 -0.08 3.07
CA PHE A 39 23.33 1.19 2.80
C PHE A 39 21.97 0.97 2.13
N SER A 40 20.93 1.48 2.77
CA SER A 40 19.60 1.61 2.19
C SER A 40 19.00 2.99 2.51
N PRO A 41 18.09 3.51 1.68
CA PRO A 41 17.39 4.75 2.00
C PRO A 41 16.68 4.71 3.36
N LEU A 42 16.15 3.56 3.74
CA LEU A 42 15.55 3.36 5.06
C LEU A 42 16.59 3.44 6.19
N GLN A 43 17.73 2.74 6.05
CA GLN A 43 18.82 2.82 7.03
C GLN A 43 19.29 4.27 7.23
N PHE A 44 19.42 5.05 6.15
CA PHE A 44 19.80 6.45 6.23
C PHE A 44 18.80 7.29 7.05
N LEU A 45 17.49 7.09 6.84
CA LEU A 45 16.44 7.77 7.61
C LEU A 45 16.51 7.41 9.10
N ILE A 46 16.70 6.13 9.40
CA ILE A 46 16.73 5.63 10.78
C ILE A 46 17.99 6.07 11.51
N SER A 47 19.16 5.90 10.90
CA SER A 47 20.44 6.34 11.47
C SER A 47 20.46 7.85 11.73
N SER A 48 19.87 8.65 10.84
CA SER A 48 19.67 10.09 11.07
C SER A 48 18.82 10.35 12.32
N SER A 49 17.71 9.62 12.49
CA SER A 49 16.86 9.75 13.68
C SER A 49 17.60 9.38 14.97
N LEU A 50 18.32 8.25 14.98
CA LEU A 50 19.13 7.82 16.12
C LEU A 50 20.26 8.80 16.45
N HIS A 51 20.82 9.46 15.43
CA HIS A 51 21.83 10.50 15.63
C HIS A 51 21.27 11.73 16.36
N PHE A 52 20.07 12.19 16.01
CA PHE A 52 19.46 13.38 16.61
C PHE A 52 18.74 13.11 17.94
N PHE A 53 18.08 11.97 18.08
CA PHE A 53 17.22 11.64 19.23
C PHE A 53 17.83 10.61 20.19
N GLY A 54 19.05 10.13 19.91
CA GLY A 54 19.78 9.16 20.71
C GLY A 54 19.39 7.70 20.41
N GLN A 55 20.13 6.77 21.03
CA GLN A 55 19.95 5.33 20.85
C GLN A 55 18.83 4.80 21.76
N ASN A 56 17.58 4.86 21.30
CA ASN A 56 16.42 4.34 22.03
C ASN A 56 15.31 3.88 21.05
N ASP A 57 14.36 3.09 21.56
CA ASP A 57 13.29 2.49 20.73
C ASP A 57 12.37 3.53 20.10
N TYR A 58 12.20 4.69 20.74
CA TYR A 58 11.42 5.79 20.17
C TYR A 58 12.13 6.39 18.96
N ALA A 59 13.41 6.73 19.09
CA ALA A 59 14.22 7.27 18.00
C ALA A 59 14.32 6.30 16.81
N LEU A 60 14.35 4.99 17.07
CA LEU A 60 14.33 3.93 16.06
C LEU A 60 13.00 3.92 15.26
N ARG A 61 11.86 4.09 15.95
CA ARG A 61 10.52 3.87 15.38
C ARG A 61 9.80 5.14 14.92
N VAL A 62 10.22 6.32 15.39
CA VAL A 62 9.66 7.61 14.96
C VAL A 62 9.70 7.78 13.42
N PRO A 63 10.78 7.42 12.69
CA PRO A 63 10.78 7.47 11.23
C PRO A 63 9.67 6.62 10.60
N MET A 64 9.44 5.41 11.11
CA MET A 64 8.38 4.52 10.62
C MET A 64 6.99 5.10 10.88
N ILE A 65 6.77 5.67 12.07
CA ILE A 65 5.51 6.34 12.41
C ILE A 65 5.30 7.56 11.51
N VAL A 66 6.33 8.38 11.28
CA VAL A 66 6.24 9.55 10.39
C VAL A 66 5.88 9.13 8.97
N LEU A 67 6.55 8.10 8.43
CA LEU A 67 6.20 7.52 7.12
C LEU A 67 4.72 7.10 7.11
N HIS A 68 4.27 6.34 8.09
CA HIS A 68 2.86 5.95 8.20
C HIS A 68 1.90 7.15 8.26
N LEU A 69 2.19 8.20 9.04
CA LEU A 69 1.32 9.38 9.06
C LEU A 69 1.25 10.06 7.68
N PHE A 70 2.37 10.12 6.95
CA PHE A 70 2.39 10.62 5.58
C PHE A 70 1.56 9.75 4.63
N SER A 71 1.61 8.42 4.75
CA SER A 71 0.78 7.54 3.91
C SER A 71 -0.71 7.73 4.18
N VAL A 72 -1.13 7.94 5.44
CA VAL A 72 -2.52 8.25 5.79
C VAL A 72 -2.99 9.54 5.09
N VAL A 73 -2.16 10.59 5.14
CA VAL A 73 -2.46 11.88 4.49
C VAL A 73 -2.57 11.71 2.97
N LEU A 74 -1.63 10.98 2.36
CA LEU A 74 -1.64 10.72 0.92
C LEU A 74 -2.88 9.91 0.50
N LEU A 75 -3.23 8.86 1.23
CA LEU A 75 -4.42 8.05 0.94
C LEU A 75 -5.70 8.88 1.06
N TYR A 76 -5.81 9.73 2.09
CA TYR A 76 -6.93 10.65 2.25
C TYR A 76 -7.03 11.64 1.09
N ALA A 77 -5.89 12.09 0.56
CA ALA A 77 -5.83 12.98 -0.60
C ALA A 77 -6.21 12.25 -1.91
N ILE A 78 -5.66 11.06 -2.16
CA ILE A 78 -6.00 10.18 -3.29
C ILE A 78 -7.49 9.87 -3.32
N SER A 79 -8.09 9.61 -2.15
CA SER A 79 -9.50 9.24 -2.01
C SER A 79 -10.46 10.28 -2.58
N LYS A 80 -10.06 11.55 -2.66
CA LYS A 80 -10.86 12.64 -3.25
C LYS A 80 -11.23 12.37 -4.72
N HIS A 81 -10.40 11.63 -5.45
CA HIS A 81 -10.64 11.29 -6.86
C HIS A 81 -11.65 10.17 -7.05
N TYR A 82 -11.98 9.43 -5.99
CA TYR A 82 -12.79 8.21 -6.06
C TYR A 82 -14.13 8.32 -5.34
N VAL A 83 -14.18 9.04 -4.22
CA VAL A 83 -15.40 9.20 -3.43
C VAL A 83 -15.83 10.67 -3.36
N SER A 84 -17.14 10.90 -3.40
CA SER A 84 -17.71 12.24 -3.51
C SER A 84 -17.84 12.98 -2.18
N ARG A 85 -18.01 12.29 -1.05
CA ARG A 85 -18.18 12.93 0.26
C ARG A 85 -16.90 12.87 1.08
N ASP A 86 -16.60 13.97 1.77
CA ASP A 86 -15.47 14.01 2.70
C ASP A 86 -15.60 13.01 3.86
N SER A 87 -16.84 12.68 4.26
CA SER A 87 -17.10 11.61 5.24
C SER A 87 -16.60 10.25 4.75
N ASP A 88 -16.73 9.96 3.46
CA ASP A 88 -16.32 8.68 2.89
C ASP A 88 -14.79 8.54 2.90
N ARG A 89 -14.11 9.67 2.68
CA ARG A 89 -12.64 9.77 2.76
C ARG A 89 -12.15 9.51 4.19
N LEU A 90 -12.89 10.00 5.19
CA LEU A 90 -12.59 9.69 6.60
C LEU A 90 -12.73 8.19 6.90
N TRP A 91 -13.76 7.54 6.35
CA TRP A 91 -13.93 6.10 6.50
C TRP A 91 -12.79 5.30 5.85
N ILE A 92 -12.32 5.72 4.68
CA ILE A 92 -11.16 5.09 4.03
C ILE A 92 -9.91 5.22 4.90
N ALA A 93 -9.64 6.42 5.41
CA ALA A 93 -8.51 6.65 6.31
C ALA A 93 -8.62 5.84 7.61
N LEU A 94 -9.82 5.77 8.20
CA LEU A 94 -10.07 4.97 9.40
C LEU A 94 -9.84 3.47 9.15
N ILE A 95 -10.40 2.91 8.08
CA ILE A 95 -10.17 1.51 7.70
C ILE A 95 -8.67 1.26 7.54
N TYR A 96 -7.97 2.11 6.77
CA TYR A 96 -6.54 1.98 6.52
C TYR A 96 -5.70 1.98 7.81
N VAL A 97 -5.96 2.91 8.73
CA VAL A 97 -5.25 3.02 10.01
C VAL A 97 -5.51 1.81 10.93
N LEU A 98 -6.67 1.17 10.81
CA LEU A 98 -7.03 -0.01 11.60
C LEU A 98 -6.51 -1.33 11.00
N LEU A 99 -5.96 -1.32 9.77
CA LEU A 99 -5.47 -2.54 9.14
C LEU A 99 -4.26 -3.10 9.92
N PRO A 100 -4.27 -4.39 10.31
CA PRO A 100 -3.19 -4.99 11.08
C PRO A 100 -1.82 -4.90 10.40
N GLY A 101 -1.78 -5.06 9.07
CA GLY A 101 -0.55 -4.96 8.31
C GLY A 101 0.00 -3.53 8.24
N VAL A 102 -0.88 -2.52 8.25
CA VAL A 102 -0.49 -1.11 8.22
C VAL A 102 0.03 -0.67 9.58
N THR A 103 -0.63 -1.08 10.67
CA THR A 103 -0.15 -0.80 12.03
C THR A 103 1.19 -1.50 12.30
N SER A 104 1.36 -2.73 11.81
CA SER A 104 2.64 -3.44 11.87
C SER A 104 3.75 -2.69 11.12
N ALA A 105 3.49 -2.26 9.88
CA ALA A 105 4.45 -1.50 9.07
C ALA A 105 4.78 -0.10 9.65
N ALA A 106 3.91 0.45 10.49
CA ALA A 106 4.15 1.72 11.19
C ALA A 106 5.08 1.57 12.40
N LEU A 107 5.20 0.36 12.95
CA LEU A 107 5.98 0.10 14.16
C LEU A 107 7.28 -0.64 13.86
N VAL A 108 7.23 -1.70 13.06
CA VAL A 108 8.39 -2.52 12.70
C VAL A 108 9.25 -1.78 11.69
N VAL A 109 10.55 -1.76 11.94
CA VAL A 109 11.56 -1.26 10.99
C VAL A 109 11.65 -2.24 9.83
N ASP A 110 10.99 -1.88 8.73
CA ASP A 110 10.99 -2.64 7.49
C ASP A 110 10.74 -1.71 6.29
N ASN A 111 11.18 -2.12 5.10
CA ASN A 111 11.01 -1.32 3.88
C ASN A 111 9.53 -1.09 3.51
N ALA A 112 8.60 -1.92 4.00
CA ALA A 112 7.17 -1.78 3.71
C ALA A 112 6.64 -0.36 3.95
N GLY A 113 7.01 0.30 5.06
CA GLY A 113 6.56 1.67 5.36
C GLY A 113 7.01 2.69 4.31
N LEU A 114 8.28 2.60 3.88
CA LEU A 114 8.85 3.47 2.86
C LEU A 114 8.26 3.20 1.47
N VAL A 115 8.03 1.92 1.13
CA VAL A 115 7.38 1.51 -0.11
C VAL A 115 5.94 2.04 -0.17
N ILE A 116 5.17 1.92 0.90
CA ILE A 116 3.78 2.39 0.97
C ILE A 116 3.71 3.90 0.72
N VAL A 117 4.50 4.71 1.44
CA VAL A 117 4.50 6.17 1.27
C VAL A 117 4.90 6.56 -0.14
N SER A 118 5.97 5.97 -0.66
CA SER A 118 6.49 6.32 -1.99
C SER A 118 5.54 5.91 -3.10
N LEU A 119 4.88 4.76 -2.96
CA LEU A 119 3.81 4.32 -3.87
C LEU A 119 2.59 5.22 -3.81
N PHE A 120 2.15 5.61 -2.61
CA PHE A 120 1.03 6.53 -2.46
C PHE A 120 1.37 7.92 -2.99
N LEU A 121 2.61 8.37 -2.81
CA LEU A 121 3.09 9.61 -3.42
C LEU A 121 3.03 9.53 -4.94
N PHE A 122 3.49 8.43 -5.55
CA PHE A 122 3.34 8.20 -6.99
C PHE A 122 1.86 8.25 -7.42
N GLY A 123 0.98 7.52 -6.74
CA GLY A 123 -0.45 7.49 -7.04
C GLY A 123 -1.10 8.88 -6.92
N TYR A 124 -0.75 9.63 -5.88
CA TYR A 124 -1.20 11.01 -5.70
C TYR A 124 -0.71 11.92 -6.82
N LEU A 125 0.58 11.88 -7.17
CA LEU A 125 1.13 12.69 -8.26
C LEU A 125 0.48 12.34 -9.59
N HIS A 126 0.24 11.06 -9.86
CA HIS A 126 -0.41 10.63 -11.10
C HIS A 126 -1.84 11.18 -11.20
N LEU A 127 -2.62 11.10 -10.14
CA LEU A 127 -4.01 11.57 -10.18
C LEU A 127 -4.14 13.10 -10.29
N ASN A 128 -3.15 13.87 -9.82
CA ASN A 128 -3.20 15.34 -9.87
C ASN A 128 -2.42 15.95 -11.04
N TYR A 129 -1.33 15.30 -11.46
CA TYR A 129 -0.40 15.84 -12.47
C TYR A 129 -0.19 14.89 -13.67
N GLY A 130 -0.88 13.75 -13.72
CA GLY A 130 -0.85 12.81 -14.84
C GLY A 130 0.56 12.28 -15.12
N ARG A 131 1.05 12.51 -16.34
CA ARG A 131 2.34 11.99 -16.82
C ARG A 131 3.56 12.53 -16.06
N TYR A 132 3.45 13.69 -15.41
CA TYR A 132 4.58 14.25 -14.66
C TYR A 132 4.98 13.39 -13.45
N ALA A 133 4.07 12.53 -12.97
CA ALA A 133 4.38 11.54 -11.94
C ALA A 133 5.46 10.53 -12.37
N LEU A 134 5.66 10.33 -13.68
CA LEU A 134 6.72 9.47 -14.21
C LEU A 134 8.13 10.00 -13.93
N GLY A 135 8.27 11.29 -13.59
CA GLY A 135 9.53 11.84 -13.10
C GLY A 135 10.00 11.21 -11.78
N LEU A 136 9.11 10.56 -11.02
CA LEU A 136 9.44 9.90 -9.76
C LEU A 136 10.09 8.52 -9.96
N LEU A 137 9.97 7.91 -11.14
CA LEU A 137 10.44 6.52 -11.36
C LEU A 137 11.92 6.29 -11.03
N PRO A 138 12.88 7.16 -11.40
CA PRO A 138 14.29 6.97 -11.03
C PRO A 138 14.51 6.91 -9.52
N PHE A 139 13.77 7.71 -8.76
CA PHE A 139 13.83 7.68 -7.30
C PHE A 139 13.25 6.37 -6.74
N LEU A 140 12.13 5.89 -7.29
CA LEU A 140 11.51 4.63 -6.86
C LEU A 140 12.41 3.41 -7.13
N ILE A 141 13.19 3.44 -8.22
CA ILE A 141 14.18 2.38 -8.50
C ILE A 141 15.19 2.28 -7.34
N ALA A 142 15.63 3.40 -6.76
CA ALA A 142 16.63 3.39 -5.70
C ALA A 142 16.09 2.97 -4.33
N ILE A 143 14.76 2.93 -4.14
CA ILE A 143 14.14 2.67 -2.84
C ILE A 143 14.10 1.18 -2.54
N ASP A 144 13.45 0.39 -3.41
CA ASP A 144 13.17 -1.02 -3.12
C ASP A 144 12.90 -1.83 -4.41
N PRO A 145 13.39 -3.08 -4.51
CA PRO A 145 13.13 -3.95 -5.66
C PRO A 145 11.64 -4.21 -5.93
N ALA A 146 10.76 -4.08 -4.92
CA ALA A 146 9.31 -4.23 -5.06
C ALA A 146 8.71 -3.31 -6.13
N PHE A 147 9.32 -2.15 -6.40
CA PHE A 147 8.83 -1.21 -7.42
C PHE A 147 8.88 -1.77 -8.85
N ALA A 148 9.57 -2.89 -9.10
CA ALA A 148 9.44 -3.64 -10.34
C ALA A 148 7.96 -3.95 -10.68
N TYR A 149 7.12 -4.24 -9.69
CA TYR A 149 5.68 -4.50 -9.93
C TYR A 149 4.93 -3.23 -10.36
N LEU A 150 5.31 -2.05 -9.84
CA LEU A 150 4.79 -0.76 -10.30
C LEU A 150 5.18 -0.51 -11.76
N PHE A 151 6.45 -0.71 -12.10
CA PHE A 151 6.97 -0.43 -13.45
C PHE A 151 6.32 -1.34 -14.49
N PHE A 152 6.13 -2.62 -14.14
CA PHE A 152 5.35 -3.55 -14.94
C PHE A 152 3.91 -3.09 -15.14
N ALA A 153 3.23 -2.65 -14.09
CA ALA A 153 1.87 -2.13 -14.17
C ALA A 153 1.76 -0.89 -15.07
N ILE A 154 2.71 0.04 -14.95
CA ILE A 154 2.79 1.25 -15.77
C ILE A 154 2.98 0.89 -17.25
N ALA A 155 3.86 -0.07 -17.54
CA ALA A 155 4.08 -0.56 -18.89
C ALA A 155 2.79 -1.14 -19.49
N LEU A 156 2.12 -2.03 -18.74
CA LEU A 156 0.82 -2.60 -19.14
C LEU A 156 -0.25 -1.53 -19.34
N TYR A 157 -0.32 -0.55 -18.45
CA TYR A 157 -1.26 0.57 -18.56
C TYR A 157 -1.02 1.38 -19.83
N GLY A 158 0.24 1.68 -20.15
CA GLY A 158 0.62 2.38 -21.37
C GLY A 158 0.22 1.61 -22.63
N VAL A 159 0.48 0.30 -22.67
CA VAL A 159 0.04 -0.56 -23.80
C VAL A 159 -1.48 -0.58 -23.92
N TYR A 160 -2.19 -0.75 -22.80
CA TYR A 160 -3.65 -0.80 -22.77
C TYR A 160 -4.30 0.51 -23.24
N ARG A 161 -3.80 1.66 -22.76
CA ARG A 161 -4.29 2.98 -23.13
C ARG A 161 -3.73 3.51 -24.45
N LYS A 162 -2.81 2.78 -25.09
CA LYS A 162 -2.04 3.23 -26.27
C LYS A 162 -1.25 4.52 -26.01
N GLU A 163 -0.79 4.68 -24.78
CA GLU A 163 -0.01 5.82 -24.31
C GLU A 163 1.47 5.43 -24.23
N TYR A 164 2.20 5.69 -25.31
CA TYR A 164 3.59 5.27 -25.48
C TYR A 164 4.53 5.79 -24.39
N PHE A 165 4.26 6.99 -23.84
CA PHE A 165 5.07 7.54 -22.75
C PHE A 165 5.05 6.64 -21.52
N TYR A 166 3.87 6.18 -21.06
CA TYR A 166 3.77 5.25 -19.94
C TYR A 166 4.37 3.89 -20.28
N ALA A 167 4.12 3.38 -21.51
CA ALA A 167 4.64 2.09 -21.93
C ALA A 167 6.19 2.07 -21.88
N ILE A 168 6.82 3.05 -22.54
CA ILE A 168 8.28 3.16 -22.62
C ILE A 168 8.87 3.44 -21.24
N SER A 169 8.33 4.40 -20.47
CA SER A 169 8.89 4.73 -19.16
C SER A 169 8.78 3.55 -18.19
N GLY A 170 7.66 2.84 -18.20
CA GLY A 170 7.45 1.64 -17.38
C GLY A 170 8.40 0.52 -17.76
N THR A 171 8.55 0.24 -19.06
CA THR A 171 9.48 -0.79 -19.56
C THR A 171 10.93 -0.44 -19.25
N VAL A 172 11.37 0.80 -19.48
CA VAL A 172 12.74 1.23 -19.17
C VAL A 172 13.01 1.13 -17.67
N ALA A 173 12.12 1.66 -16.83
CA ALA A 173 12.29 1.57 -15.37
C ALA A 173 12.31 0.12 -14.89
N LEU A 174 11.46 -0.75 -15.46
CA LEU A 174 11.45 -2.18 -15.14
C LEU A 174 12.79 -2.85 -15.51
N VAL A 175 13.28 -2.65 -16.73
CA VAL A 175 14.55 -3.24 -17.18
C VAL A 175 15.71 -2.75 -16.31
N VAL A 176 15.76 -1.45 -16.01
CA VAL A 176 16.78 -0.87 -15.14
C VAL A 176 16.70 -1.47 -13.74
N SER A 177 15.51 -1.52 -13.14
CA SER A 177 15.29 -2.11 -11.81
C SER A 177 15.74 -3.58 -11.75
N LEU A 178 15.33 -4.39 -12.73
CA LEU A 178 15.72 -5.81 -12.78
C LEU A 178 17.22 -6.01 -13.04
N SER A 179 17.87 -5.06 -13.72
CA SER A 179 19.33 -5.11 -13.93
C SER A 179 20.11 -4.80 -12.65
N PHE A 180 19.59 -3.90 -11.80
CA PHE A 180 20.22 -3.56 -10.52
C PHE A 180 20.00 -4.62 -9.44
N TYR A 181 18.78 -5.13 -9.28
CA TYR A 181 18.42 -6.04 -8.19
C TYR A 181 18.39 -7.52 -8.61
N GLY A 182 18.43 -7.82 -9.90
CA GLY A 182 18.29 -9.18 -10.42
C GLY A 182 16.87 -9.73 -10.35
N ILE A 183 16.73 -10.99 -10.77
CA ILE A 183 15.49 -11.76 -10.69
C ILE A 183 15.75 -12.97 -9.82
N HIS A 184 15.29 -12.93 -8.57
CA HIS A 184 15.35 -14.07 -7.66
C HIS A 184 14.06 -14.90 -7.77
N ILE A 185 13.92 -15.64 -8.88
CA ILE A 185 12.87 -16.65 -9.05
C ILE A 185 13.53 -18.03 -8.94
N GLY A 186 13.30 -18.71 -7.81
CA GLY A 186 13.95 -19.98 -7.47
C GLY A 186 13.07 -20.85 -6.58
N GLY A 187 13.39 -22.14 -6.49
CA GLY A 187 12.66 -23.12 -5.68
C GLY A 187 11.96 -24.20 -6.50
N SER A 188 11.77 -25.35 -5.86
CA SER A 188 10.93 -26.44 -6.37
C SER A 188 9.45 -26.03 -6.31
N PRO A 189 8.60 -26.46 -7.26
CA PRO A 189 7.17 -26.19 -7.22
C PRO A 189 6.54 -26.67 -5.92
N GLU A 190 6.26 -25.74 -5.00
CA GLU A 190 5.47 -25.99 -3.80
C GLU A 190 4.17 -25.20 -3.89
N SER A 191 3.04 -25.88 -3.69
CA SER A 191 1.74 -25.22 -3.65
C SER A 191 1.61 -24.41 -2.37
N ARG A 192 1.98 -23.11 -2.44
CA ARG A 192 1.92 -22.14 -1.33
C ARG A 192 0.81 -21.10 -1.54
N PHE A 193 -0.11 -21.37 -2.46
CA PHE A 193 -1.20 -20.47 -2.83
C PHE A 193 -2.11 -20.13 -1.62
N LEU A 194 -2.51 -21.15 -0.85
CA LEU A 194 -3.36 -20.93 0.33
C LEU A 194 -2.61 -20.16 1.44
N ASP A 195 -1.31 -20.41 1.60
CA ASP A 195 -0.46 -19.67 2.54
C ASP A 195 -0.44 -18.18 2.16
N ALA A 196 -0.28 -17.85 0.88
CA ALA A 196 -0.29 -16.47 0.41
C ALA A 196 -1.63 -15.76 0.69
N LEU A 197 -2.76 -16.42 0.42
CA LEU A 197 -4.09 -15.88 0.76
C LEU A 197 -4.28 -15.70 2.28
N GLY A 198 -3.73 -16.61 3.08
CA GLY A 198 -3.71 -16.50 4.54
C GLY A 198 -2.95 -15.27 5.03
N VAL A 199 -1.76 -15.00 4.46
CA VAL A 199 -0.97 -13.81 4.82
C VAL A 199 -1.67 -12.52 4.37
N TYR A 200 -2.25 -12.47 3.17
CA TYR A 200 -3.06 -11.33 2.75
C TYR A 200 -4.24 -11.08 3.69
N THR A 201 -4.92 -12.14 4.11
CA THR A 201 -6.03 -12.07 5.07
C THR A 201 -5.57 -11.50 6.42
N ALA A 202 -4.39 -11.88 6.89
CA ALA A 202 -3.81 -11.33 8.12
C ALA A 202 -3.45 -9.84 8.00
N ILE A 203 -2.86 -9.43 6.86
CA ILE A 203 -2.44 -8.04 6.61
C ILE A 203 -3.65 -7.10 6.51
N PHE A 204 -4.66 -7.49 5.74
CA PHE A 204 -5.80 -6.63 5.43
C PHE A 204 -6.99 -6.83 6.36
N SER A 205 -6.98 -7.83 7.24
CA SER A 205 -8.20 -8.43 7.81
C SER A 205 -9.00 -9.24 6.78
N PRO A 206 -9.68 -10.33 7.21
CA PRO A 206 -10.43 -11.20 6.29
C PRO A 206 -11.48 -10.47 5.46
N ILE A 207 -12.23 -9.56 6.08
CA ILE A 207 -13.36 -8.89 5.43
C ILE A 207 -12.87 -7.91 4.38
N VAL A 208 -11.88 -7.08 4.71
CA VAL A 208 -11.35 -6.08 3.76
C VAL A 208 -10.63 -6.79 2.62
N PHE A 209 -9.87 -7.85 2.89
CA PHE A 209 -9.19 -8.60 1.84
C PHE A 209 -10.17 -9.21 0.82
N LEU A 210 -11.18 -9.96 1.30
CA LEU A 210 -12.20 -10.55 0.43
C LEU A 210 -12.96 -9.49 -0.37
N TYR A 211 -13.24 -8.35 0.26
CA TYR A 211 -13.91 -7.25 -0.42
C TYR A 211 -13.04 -6.59 -1.49
N LEU A 212 -11.75 -6.37 -1.21
CA LEU A 212 -10.79 -5.84 -2.16
C LEU A 212 -10.65 -6.77 -3.38
N PHE A 213 -10.54 -8.08 -3.13
CA PHE A 213 -10.52 -9.10 -4.19
C PHE A 213 -11.76 -9.01 -5.08
N TYR A 214 -12.95 -8.95 -4.46
CA TYR A 214 -14.21 -8.79 -5.18
C TYR A 214 -14.23 -7.51 -6.04
N VAL A 215 -13.76 -6.38 -5.52
CA VAL A 215 -13.78 -5.10 -6.25
C VAL A 215 -12.80 -5.12 -7.42
N LEU A 216 -11.59 -5.63 -7.23
CA LEU A 216 -10.61 -5.77 -8.32
C LEU A 216 -11.19 -6.64 -9.44
N TYR A 217 -11.81 -7.78 -9.09
CA TYR A 217 -12.48 -8.65 -10.05
C TYR A 217 -13.69 -7.98 -10.74
N ARG A 218 -14.55 -7.28 -10.00
CA ARG A 218 -15.71 -6.58 -10.57
C ARG A 218 -15.29 -5.52 -11.59
N ARG A 219 -14.27 -4.72 -11.27
CA ARG A 219 -13.73 -3.71 -12.18
C ARG A 219 -13.03 -4.33 -13.39
N MET A 220 -12.45 -5.53 -13.23
CA MET A 220 -11.94 -6.31 -14.36
C MET A 220 -13.05 -6.55 -15.40
N ILE A 221 -14.20 -7.08 -14.96
CA ILE A 221 -15.35 -7.38 -15.82
C ILE A 221 -15.95 -6.11 -16.41
N ALA A 222 -16.09 -5.05 -15.60
CA ALA A 222 -16.63 -3.78 -16.04
C ALA A 222 -15.70 -2.98 -16.97
N LYS A 223 -14.47 -3.46 -17.20
CA LYS A 223 -13.43 -2.79 -17.99
C LYS A 223 -13.06 -1.39 -17.47
N GLU A 224 -13.18 -1.18 -16.15
CA GLU A 224 -12.82 0.07 -15.46
C GLU A 224 -11.34 0.07 -15.05
N TRP A 225 -10.44 -0.02 -16.03
CA TRP A 225 -9.00 -0.19 -15.80
C TRP A 225 -8.29 1.17 -15.80
N ASP A 226 -8.34 1.87 -14.67
CA ASP A 226 -7.47 3.01 -14.39
C ASP A 226 -6.09 2.55 -13.89
N LEU A 227 -5.13 3.47 -13.80
CA LEU A 227 -3.75 3.10 -13.44
C LEU A 227 -3.69 2.50 -12.03
N ILE A 228 -4.44 3.04 -11.06
CA ILE A 228 -4.48 2.51 -9.69
C ILE A 228 -4.99 1.06 -9.67
N TRP A 229 -6.04 0.76 -10.44
CA TRP A 229 -6.50 -0.62 -10.59
C TRP A 229 -5.45 -1.50 -11.27
N MET A 230 -4.78 -1.00 -12.32
CA MET A 230 -3.74 -1.76 -13.03
C MET A 230 -2.59 -2.13 -12.09
N ILE A 231 -2.13 -1.19 -11.26
CA ILE A 231 -1.08 -1.38 -10.26
C ILE A 231 -1.46 -2.48 -9.26
N ALA A 232 -2.64 -2.35 -8.65
CA ALA A 232 -3.08 -3.30 -7.65
C ALA A 232 -3.33 -4.69 -8.26
N MET A 233 -4.00 -4.75 -9.42
CA MET A 233 -4.35 -6.00 -10.07
C MET A 233 -3.13 -6.74 -10.61
N SER A 234 -2.17 -6.05 -11.24
CA SER A 234 -0.97 -6.71 -11.76
C SER A 234 -0.10 -7.26 -10.63
N ALA A 235 0.14 -6.47 -9.58
CA ALA A 235 0.90 -6.93 -8.41
C ALA A 235 0.21 -8.14 -7.75
N PHE A 236 -1.10 -8.07 -7.57
CA PHE A 236 -1.88 -9.16 -7.01
C PHE A 236 -1.79 -10.43 -7.89
N MET A 237 -2.01 -10.33 -9.19
CA MET A 237 -1.92 -11.47 -10.10
C MET A 237 -0.52 -12.08 -10.15
N ILE A 238 0.54 -11.26 -10.19
CA ILE A 238 1.92 -11.75 -10.14
C ILE A 238 2.15 -12.51 -8.83
N SER A 239 1.70 -11.97 -7.69
CA SER A 239 1.86 -12.65 -6.40
C SER A 239 1.17 -14.02 -6.38
N LEU A 240 -0.04 -14.12 -6.93
CA LEU A 240 -0.77 -15.40 -6.99
C LEU A 240 -0.09 -16.38 -7.95
N LEU A 241 0.33 -15.93 -9.14
CA LEU A 241 1.03 -16.78 -10.10
C LEU A 241 2.34 -17.34 -9.53
N LEU A 242 3.12 -16.50 -8.84
CA LEU A 242 4.35 -16.93 -8.19
C LEU A 242 4.06 -17.90 -7.03
N SER A 243 2.95 -17.72 -6.30
CA SER A 243 2.60 -18.58 -5.14
C SER A 243 2.28 -20.03 -5.49
N PHE A 244 1.97 -20.33 -6.76
CA PHE A 244 1.83 -21.70 -7.23
C PHE A 244 3.18 -22.41 -7.39
N ARG A 245 4.28 -21.65 -7.50
CA ARG A 245 5.62 -22.17 -7.73
C ARG A 245 6.50 -22.09 -6.49
N GLN A 246 6.44 -20.99 -5.75
CA GLN A 246 7.37 -20.70 -4.66
C GLN A 246 6.66 -19.95 -3.52
N LYS A 247 7.27 -19.92 -2.34
CA LYS A 247 6.82 -19.06 -1.26
C LYS A 247 7.02 -17.60 -1.68
N VAL A 248 5.96 -16.80 -1.59
CA VAL A 248 5.96 -15.39 -1.94
C VAL A 248 5.92 -14.56 -0.67
N GLU A 249 6.79 -13.55 -0.57
CA GLU A 249 6.76 -12.54 0.49
C GLU A 249 5.61 -11.57 0.21
N VAL A 250 4.42 -11.91 0.70
CA VAL A 250 3.19 -11.15 0.46
C VAL A 250 3.30 -9.71 0.97
N GLN A 251 4.12 -9.45 1.98
CA GLN A 251 4.41 -8.11 2.48
C GLN A 251 4.93 -7.17 1.38
N THR A 252 5.69 -7.70 0.43
CA THR A 252 6.24 -6.96 -0.72
C THR A 252 5.15 -6.54 -1.71
N PHE A 253 4.03 -7.27 -1.77
CA PHE A 253 2.92 -7.01 -2.68
C PHE A 253 1.77 -6.23 -2.05
N ALA A 254 1.59 -6.34 -0.73
CA ALA A 254 0.51 -5.69 0.01
C ALA A 254 0.40 -4.16 -0.21
N PRO A 255 1.50 -3.38 -0.31
CA PRO A 255 1.43 -1.94 -0.59
C PRO A 255 0.63 -1.60 -1.85
N PHE A 256 0.75 -2.41 -2.90
CA PHE A 256 0.04 -2.22 -4.16
C PHE A 256 -1.45 -2.43 -4.04
N LEU A 257 -1.87 -3.39 -3.21
CA LEU A 257 -3.29 -3.62 -2.89
C LEU A 257 -3.85 -2.51 -1.99
N LEU A 258 -3.06 -1.99 -1.03
CA LEU A 258 -3.46 -0.87 -0.16
C LEU A 258 -3.81 0.39 -0.97
N LEU A 259 -3.12 0.62 -2.10
CA LEU A 259 -3.41 1.74 -3.00
C LEU A 259 -4.82 1.66 -3.61
N ALA A 260 -5.42 0.47 -3.70
CA ALA A 260 -6.77 0.25 -4.23
C ALA A 260 -7.89 0.40 -3.19
N LEU A 261 -7.61 0.71 -1.92
CA LEU A 261 -8.65 0.96 -0.91
C LEU A 261 -9.68 2.04 -1.33
N PRO A 262 -9.32 3.15 -2.00
CA PRO A 262 -10.29 4.11 -2.49
C PRO A 262 -11.23 3.53 -3.55
N LEU A 263 -10.75 2.60 -4.39
CA LEU A 263 -11.57 1.89 -5.39
C LEU A 263 -12.60 1.01 -4.71
N ALA A 264 -12.19 0.31 -3.64
CA ALA A 264 -13.08 -0.51 -2.84
C ALA A 264 -14.19 0.33 -2.22
N ALA A 265 -13.83 1.43 -1.57
CA ALA A 265 -14.79 2.34 -0.97
C ALA A 265 -15.74 2.97 -2.00
N GLN A 266 -15.25 3.38 -3.16
CA GLN A 266 -16.11 3.88 -4.25
C GLN A 266 -17.18 2.85 -4.63
N THR A 267 -16.77 1.60 -4.87
CA THR A 267 -17.69 0.51 -5.23
C THR A 267 -18.69 0.22 -4.11
N PHE A 268 -18.23 0.27 -2.86
CA PHE A 268 -19.08 0.07 -1.68
C PHE A 268 -20.14 1.15 -1.56
N PHE A 269 -19.75 2.43 -1.58
CA PHE A 269 -20.67 3.55 -1.40
C PHE A 269 -21.66 3.67 -2.55
N HIS A 270 -21.24 3.40 -3.79
CA HIS A 270 -22.15 3.35 -4.93
C HIS A 270 -23.23 2.28 -4.74
N THR A 271 -22.81 1.06 -4.38
CA THR A 271 -23.70 -0.09 -4.15
C THR A 271 -24.62 0.11 -2.93
N TYR A 272 -24.12 0.75 -1.87
CA TYR A 272 -24.87 1.04 -0.66
C TYR A 272 -25.94 2.12 -0.87
N ARG A 273 -25.62 3.18 -1.62
CA ARG A 273 -26.47 4.38 -1.78
C ARG A 273 -27.67 4.17 -2.71
N ILE A 274 -27.52 3.34 -3.73
CA ILE A 274 -28.57 3.08 -4.73
C ILE A 274 -29.71 2.20 -4.15
N ARG A 275 -29.49 1.53 -3.01
CA ARG A 275 -30.48 0.62 -2.41
C ARG A 275 -31.45 1.33 -1.47
N LEU A 276 -32.70 0.88 -1.50
CA LEU A 276 -33.77 1.30 -0.58
C LEU A 276 -33.40 1.01 0.88
N ARG A 277 -33.92 1.83 1.80
CA ARG A 277 -33.52 1.87 3.21
C ARG A 277 -33.72 0.52 3.92
N GLU A 278 -34.72 -0.26 3.53
CA GLU A 278 -35.01 -1.59 4.09
C GLU A 278 -33.96 -2.65 3.73
N PHE A 279 -33.33 -2.57 2.55
CA PHE A 279 -32.33 -3.53 2.09
C PHE A 279 -30.88 -3.17 2.50
N ARG A 280 -30.70 -2.10 3.27
CA ARG A 280 -29.37 -1.66 3.75
C ARG A 280 -28.90 -2.43 5.00
N GLY A 281 -29.78 -3.19 5.67
CA GLY A 281 -29.49 -3.85 6.95
C GLY A 281 -28.32 -4.83 6.88
N ARG A 282 -28.30 -5.74 5.89
CA ARG A 282 -27.22 -6.74 5.74
C ARG A 282 -25.86 -6.13 5.40
N TYR A 283 -25.84 -4.97 4.74
CA TYR A 283 -24.61 -4.23 4.40
C TYR A 283 -24.10 -3.36 5.55
N ARG A 284 -24.99 -2.93 6.46
CA ARG A 284 -24.58 -2.30 7.72
C ARG A 284 -23.80 -3.27 8.60
N ILE A 285 -24.18 -4.55 8.62
CA ILE A 285 -23.47 -5.57 9.41
C ILE A 285 -22.02 -5.68 8.93
N LEU A 286 -21.79 -5.79 7.61
CA LEU A 286 -20.45 -5.76 7.00
C LEU A 286 -19.62 -4.52 7.38
N PHE A 287 -20.28 -3.39 7.64
CA PHE A 287 -19.63 -2.14 8.01
C PHE A 287 -19.28 -2.05 9.51
N TYR A 288 -20.04 -2.73 10.38
CA TYR A 288 -19.76 -2.80 11.82
C TYR A 288 -18.89 -4.00 12.21
N SER A 289 -18.78 -5.00 11.34
CA SER A 289 -17.97 -6.21 11.57
C SER A 289 -16.56 -6.13 10.98
N ALA A 290 -16.27 -5.11 10.16
CA ALA A 290 -14.93 -4.80 9.66
C ALA A 290 -14.19 -3.90 10.66
#